data_AF-A0A950SXY8-F1
#
_entry.id   AF-A0A950SXY8-F1
#
_cell.length_a   1.000
_cell.length_b   1.000
_cell.length_c   1.000
_cell.angle_alpha   90.00
_cell.angle_beta   90.00
_cell.angle_gamma   90.00
#
_symmetry.space_group_name_H-M   'P 1'
#
loop_
_entity.id
_entity.type
_entity.pdbx_description
1 polymer ?
#
loop_
_entity_poly.entity_id
_entity_poly.type
_entity_poly.pdbx_seq_one_letter_code
_entity_poly.pdbx_strand_id
1 'polypeptide(L)'
;MTHTVFVEVGPLQELRYSGIPNVTLNLCRYWLQQPDEASRFFLGPYVIDRRAIKTVVAARSGGLFQTMLASKQAIGGFAANEARRCPTPVGLFPNVKSVQGLFDLSFQIVHDLSFLLSPEFHHPDTIAHHALTILRDLGTNARTFCVSQATAQDLTTYLDVPADRITVC
;
A
#
# COMPACT_ATOMS: atom_id res chain seq x y z
N MET A 1 12.25 7.47 19.56
CA MET A 1 11.04 8.08 18.95
C MET A 1 10.20 6.96 18.37
N THR A 2 8.91 6.92 18.66
CA THR A 2 7.98 5.93 18.12
C THR A 2 7.42 6.45 16.80
N HIS A 3 7.71 5.75 15.71
CA HIS A 3 7.12 6.02 14.40
C HIS A 3 5.66 5.54 14.38
N THR A 4 4.78 6.28 13.70
CA THR A 4 3.42 5.79 13.40
C THR A 4 3.36 5.40 11.94
N VAL A 5 3.03 4.13 11.69
CA VAL A 5 2.95 3.58 10.33
C VAL A 5 1.54 3.72 9.78
N PHE A 6 1.41 4.42 8.66
CA PHE A 6 0.20 4.54 7.88
C PHE A 6 0.21 3.43 6.82
N VAL A 7 -0.70 2.47 6.93
CA VAL A 7 -0.80 1.32 6.03
C VAL A 7 -1.92 1.57 5.03
N GLU A 8 -1.58 1.55 3.75
CA GLU A 8 -2.55 1.70 2.66
C GLU A 8 -3.38 0.41 2.53
N VAL A 9 -4.71 0.55 2.44
CA VAL A 9 -5.65 -0.58 2.46
C VAL A 9 -6.52 -0.71 1.22
N GLY A 10 -6.28 0.09 0.17
CA GLY A 10 -6.99 0.09 -1.11
C GLY A 10 -7.18 -1.31 -1.71
N PRO A 11 -6.15 -2.18 -1.74
CA PRO A 11 -6.27 -3.55 -2.24
C PRO A 11 -7.28 -4.41 -1.48
N LEU A 12 -7.69 -4.07 -0.26
CA LEU A 12 -8.73 -4.82 0.46
C LEU A 12 -10.11 -4.67 -0.19
N GLN A 13 -10.31 -3.76 -1.14
CA GLN A 13 -11.57 -3.62 -1.88
C GLN A 13 -11.79 -4.74 -2.90
N GLU A 14 -10.76 -5.53 -3.23
CA GLU A 14 -10.89 -6.61 -4.21
C GLU A 14 -11.85 -7.71 -3.74
N LEU A 15 -12.68 -8.23 -4.65
CA LEU A 15 -13.66 -9.28 -4.31
C LEU A 15 -12.98 -10.60 -3.93
N ARG A 16 -11.79 -10.85 -4.46
CA ARG A 16 -10.99 -12.05 -4.18
C ARG A 16 -9.63 -11.64 -3.67
N TYR A 17 -9.24 -12.20 -2.53
CA TYR A 17 -7.94 -11.92 -1.94
C TYR A 17 -6.88 -12.90 -2.45
N SER A 18 -6.29 -12.56 -3.60
CA SER A 18 -5.13 -13.25 -4.20
C SER A 18 -4.05 -12.22 -4.54
N GLY A 19 -2.77 -12.58 -4.39
CA GLY A 19 -1.66 -11.64 -4.67
C GLY A 19 -1.68 -10.43 -3.73
N ILE A 20 -1.70 -9.22 -4.30
CA ILE A 20 -1.59 -7.93 -3.60
C ILE A 20 -2.61 -7.80 -2.44
N PRO A 21 -3.94 -7.97 -2.64
CA PRO A 21 -4.91 -7.99 -1.54
C PRO A 21 -4.58 -8.95 -0.39
N ASN A 22 -4.01 -10.11 -0.67
CA ASN A 22 -3.65 -11.07 0.37
C ASN A 22 -2.41 -10.60 1.15
N VAL A 23 -1.46 -9.93 0.50
CA VAL A 23 -0.34 -9.27 1.19
C VAL A 23 -0.88 -8.14 2.08
N THR A 24 -1.74 -7.27 1.56
CA THR A 24 -2.39 -6.20 2.34
C THR A 24 -3.17 -6.74 3.54
N LEU A 25 -3.91 -7.85 3.37
CA LEU A 25 -4.61 -8.52 4.46
C LEU A 25 -3.65 -8.93 5.58
N ASN A 26 -2.51 -9.55 5.26
CA ASN A 26 -1.56 -10.01 6.26
C ASN A 26 -0.82 -8.85 6.93
N LEU A 27 -0.51 -7.77 6.19
CA LEU A 27 -0.01 -6.53 6.80
C LEU A 27 -1.02 -5.95 7.78
N CYS A 28 -2.30 -5.89 7.41
CA CYS A 28 -3.35 -5.41 8.32
C CYS A 28 -3.45 -6.29 9.57
N ARG A 29 -3.42 -7.62 9.43
CA ARG A 29 -3.43 -8.55 10.58
C ARG A 29 -2.29 -8.27 11.55
N TYR A 30 -1.08 -8.09 11.03
CA TYR A 30 0.08 -7.75 11.86
C TYR A 30 -0.13 -6.42 12.60
N TRP A 31 -0.47 -5.34 11.89
CA TRP A 31 -0.63 -4.01 12.48
C TRP A 31 -1.85 -3.87 13.40
N LEU A 32 -2.85 -4.74 13.23
CA LEU A 32 -3.99 -4.86 14.15
C LEU A 32 -3.63 -5.48 15.51
N GLN A 33 -2.51 -6.21 15.60
CA GLN A 33 -1.99 -6.78 16.85
C GLN A 33 -1.05 -5.83 17.60
N GLN A 34 -0.57 -4.78 16.93
CA GLN A 34 0.27 -3.74 17.53
C GLN A 34 -0.57 -2.74 18.34
N PRO A 35 0.04 -1.97 19.26
CA PRO A 35 -0.62 -0.87 19.95
C PRO A 35 -1.33 0.09 18.98
N ASP A 36 -2.45 0.68 19.40
CA ASP A 36 -3.29 1.49 18.53
C ASP A 36 -2.53 2.72 17.98
N GLU A 37 -1.59 3.29 18.74
CA GLU A 37 -0.72 4.39 18.33
C GLU A 37 0.38 4.01 17.31
N ALA A 38 0.70 2.72 17.20
CA ALA A 38 1.75 2.24 16.30
C ALA A 38 1.35 2.31 14.83
N SER A 39 0.05 2.30 14.54
CA SER A 39 -0.44 2.31 13.15
C SER A 39 -1.73 3.08 12.92
N ARG A 40 -1.89 3.53 11.68
CA ARG A 40 -3.13 4.05 11.10
C ARG A 40 -3.38 3.32 9.78
N PHE A 41 -4.63 3.17 9.40
CA PHE A 41 -5.00 2.61 8.09
C PHE A 41 -5.54 3.74 7.23
N PHE A 42 -5.24 3.72 5.93
CA PHE A 42 -5.72 4.78 5.03
C PHE A 42 -6.01 4.26 3.63
N LEU A 43 -6.87 4.99 2.92
CA LEU A 43 -7.26 4.73 1.55
C LEU A 43 -7.40 6.07 0.83
N GLY A 44 -6.49 6.33 -0.12
CA GLY A 44 -6.38 7.65 -0.73
C GLY A 44 -6.23 8.74 0.35
N PRO A 45 -7.08 9.79 0.35
CA PRO A 45 -6.97 10.88 1.32
C PRO A 45 -7.57 10.55 2.70
N TYR A 46 -8.21 9.40 2.87
CA TYR A 46 -9.02 9.10 4.05
C TYR A 46 -8.29 8.16 5.02
N VAL A 47 -8.42 8.44 6.31
CA VAL A 47 -8.13 7.46 7.36
C VAL A 47 -9.31 6.51 7.46
N ILE A 48 -9.00 5.21 7.53
CA ILE A 48 -9.98 4.16 7.71
C ILE A 48 -10.01 3.76 9.18
N ASP A 49 -11.21 3.70 9.74
CA ASP A 49 -11.44 3.33 11.12
C ASP A 49 -10.89 1.92 11.39
N ARG A 50 -10.11 1.79 12.47
CA ARG A 50 -9.44 0.53 12.84
C ARG A 50 -10.44 -0.60 13.11
N ARG A 51 -11.64 -0.31 13.63
CA ARG A 51 -12.70 -1.30 13.84
C ARG A 51 -13.27 -1.77 12.50
N ALA A 52 -13.43 -0.86 11.54
CA ALA A 52 -13.81 -1.25 10.18
C ALA A 52 -12.79 -2.20 9.55
N ILE A 53 -11.49 -1.90 9.69
CA ILE A 53 -10.41 -2.81 9.22
C ILE A 53 -10.48 -4.17 9.92
N LYS A 54 -10.70 -4.21 11.24
CA LYS A 54 -10.88 -5.49 11.97
C LYS A 54 -12.01 -6.32 11.37
N THR A 55 -13.17 -5.69 11.10
CA THR A 55 -14.33 -6.35 10.48
C THR A 55 -14.01 -6.88 9.09
N VAL A 56 -13.39 -6.06 8.23
CA VAL A 56 -13.04 -6.45 6.85
C VAL A 56 -12.00 -7.59 6.84
N VAL A 57 -10.97 -7.50 7.68
CA VAL A 57 -9.93 -8.52 7.80
C VAL A 57 -10.50 -9.85 8.31
N ALA A 58 -11.43 -9.81 9.26
CA ALA A 58 -12.10 -11.01 9.77
C ALA A 58 -13.01 -11.65 8.71
N ALA A 59 -13.78 -10.84 7.99
CA ALA A 59 -14.71 -11.30 6.96
C ALA A 59 -14.02 -11.72 5.65
N ARG A 60 -12.79 -11.26 5.40
CA ARG A 60 -12.06 -11.43 4.13
C ARG A 60 -12.91 -11.07 2.90
N SER A 61 -13.65 -9.96 2.98
CA SER A 61 -14.62 -9.56 1.97
C SER A 61 -14.41 -8.13 1.51
N GLY A 62 -13.92 -7.96 0.28
CA GLY A 62 -13.83 -6.64 -0.34
C GLY A 62 -15.18 -6.01 -0.63
N GLY A 63 -16.20 -6.81 -0.94
CA GLY A 63 -17.57 -6.31 -1.13
C GLY A 63 -18.16 -5.68 0.15
N LEU A 64 -17.86 -6.28 1.31
CA LEU A 64 -18.19 -5.67 2.60
C LEU A 64 -17.46 -4.34 2.79
N PHE A 65 -16.17 -4.29 2.48
CA PHE A 65 -15.39 -3.06 2.62
C PHE A 65 -15.91 -1.95 1.72
N GLN A 66 -16.20 -2.25 0.45
CA GLN A 66 -16.81 -1.32 -0.50
C GLN A 66 -18.14 -0.77 0.02
N THR A 67 -18.99 -1.62 0.62
CA THR A 67 -20.27 -1.21 1.20
C THR A 67 -20.05 -0.25 2.38
N MET A 68 -19.12 -0.54 3.27
CA MET A 68 -18.78 0.33 4.41
C MET A 68 -18.17 1.66 3.98
N LEU A 69 -17.42 1.68 2.87
CA LEU A 69 -16.88 2.90 2.27
C LEU A 69 -18.00 3.75 1.64
N ALA A 70 -18.90 3.12 0.87
CA ALA A 70 -20.02 3.79 0.23
C ALA A 70 -20.98 4.42 1.25
N SER A 71 -21.22 3.75 2.39
CA SER A 71 -22.03 4.26 3.50
C SER A 71 -21.28 5.22 4.43
N LYS A 72 -19.98 5.50 4.16
CA LYS A 72 -19.06 6.29 4.99
C LYS A 72 -18.82 5.74 6.40
N GLN A 73 -19.29 4.52 6.71
CA GLN A 73 -19.12 3.88 8.01
C GLN A 73 -17.67 3.51 8.31
N ALA A 74 -16.84 3.33 7.29
CA ALA A 74 -15.42 3.02 7.45
C ALA A 74 -14.52 4.27 7.60
N ILE A 75 -15.02 5.48 7.34
CA ILE A 75 -14.18 6.68 7.26
C ILE A 75 -13.99 7.30 8.65
N GLY A 76 -12.74 7.36 9.12
CA GLY A 76 -12.36 7.95 10.41
C GLY A 76 -11.87 9.40 10.34
N GLY A 77 -11.63 9.93 9.14
CA GLY A 77 -11.14 11.29 8.92
C GLY A 77 -10.23 11.41 7.71
N PHE A 78 -9.39 12.45 7.69
CA PHE A 78 -8.41 12.69 6.61
C PHE A 78 -7.00 12.29 7.04
N ALA A 79 -6.29 11.56 6.18
CA ALA A 79 -4.93 11.11 6.41
C ALA A 79 -3.95 12.27 6.60
N ALA A 80 -4.13 13.38 5.86
CA ALA A 80 -3.35 14.61 6.04
C ALA A 80 -3.42 15.20 7.45
N ASN A 81 -4.58 15.14 8.09
CA ASN A 81 -4.74 15.68 9.44
C ASN A 81 -4.04 14.80 10.48
N GLU A 82 -4.17 13.48 10.33
CA GLU A 82 -3.54 12.52 11.24
C GLU A 82 -2.03 12.47 11.07
N ALA A 83 -1.52 12.50 9.83
CA ALA A 83 -0.10 12.52 9.56
C ALA A 83 0.59 13.75 10.19
N ARG A 84 -0.02 14.94 10.07
CA ARG A 84 0.51 16.18 10.69
C ARG A 84 0.57 16.16 12.22
N ARG A 85 -0.22 15.31 12.87
CA ARG A 85 -0.21 15.15 14.33
C ARG A 85 0.85 14.16 14.81
N CYS A 86 1.42 13.38 13.91
CA CYS A 86 2.44 12.39 14.21
C CYS A 86 3.83 13.01 14.04
N PRO A 87 4.76 12.85 15.01
CA PRO A 87 6.11 13.40 14.89
C PRO A 87 6.92 12.81 13.72
N THR A 88 6.63 11.57 13.31
CA THR A 88 7.32 10.92 12.19
C THR A 88 6.37 9.93 11.51
N PRO A 89 5.49 10.42 10.62
CA PRO A 89 4.52 9.59 9.92
C PRO A 89 5.21 8.82 8.78
N VAL A 90 5.02 7.50 8.77
CA VAL A 90 5.63 6.59 7.79
C VAL A 90 4.54 5.98 6.92
N GLY A 91 4.61 6.17 5.60
CA GLY A 91 3.69 5.53 4.66
C GLY A 91 4.17 4.14 4.24
N LEU A 92 3.30 3.12 4.34
CA LEU A 92 3.52 1.78 3.80
C LEU A 92 2.46 1.49 2.73
N PHE A 93 2.93 1.31 1.50
CA PHE A 93 2.12 1.08 0.32
C PHE A 93 2.32 -0.35 -0.17
N PRO A 94 1.29 -1.22 -0.08
CA PRO A 94 1.39 -2.58 -0.59
C PRO A 94 1.40 -2.65 -2.11
N ASN A 95 1.17 -1.53 -2.81
CA ASN A 95 1.09 -1.43 -4.27
C ASN A 95 1.41 0.02 -4.72
N VAL A 96 0.88 0.48 -5.85
CA VAL A 96 0.89 1.87 -6.32
C VAL A 96 0.50 2.85 -5.21
N LYS A 97 1.23 3.96 -5.09
CA LYS A 97 0.95 4.97 -4.07
C LYS A 97 -0.31 5.76 -4.42
N SER A 98 -1.34 5.60 -3.61
CA SER A 98 -2.60 6.35 -3.76
C SER A 98 -2.50 7.83 -3.38
N VAL A 99 -1.44 8.23 -2.67
CA VAL A 99 -1.17 9.62 -2.25
C VAL A 99 0.33 9.91 -2.32
N GLN A 100 0.67 11.18 -2.55
CA GLN A 100 2.06 11.64 -2.68
C GLN A 100 2.31 12.79 -1.70
N GLY A 101 3.55 12.91 -1.22
CA GLY A 101 3.99 14.02 -0.37
C GLY A 101 3.32 14.11 1.01
N LEU A 102 2.61 13.07 1.43
CA LEU A 102 1.90 13.02 2.71
C LEU A 102 2.78 12.56 3.88
N PHE A 103 3.79 11.72 3.59
CA PHE A 103 4.61 11.06 4.60
C PHE A 103 6.08 11.42 4.38
N ASP A 104 6.81 11.67 5.48
CA ASP A 104 8.23 12.02 5.43
C ASP A 104 9.07 10.83 4.92
N LEU A 105 8.66 9.62 5.31
CA LEU A 105 9.23 8.37 4.83
C LEU A 105 8.12 7.54 4.19
N SER A 106 8.40 7.00 3.01
CA SER A 106 7.48 6.09 2.33
C SER A 106 8.17 4.81 1.90
N PHE A 107 7.45 3.71 2.07
CA PHE A 107 7.86 2.36 1.75
C PHE A 107 6.84 1.75 0.80
N GLN A 108 7.32 1.04 -0.21
CA GLN A 108 6.44 0.41 -1.19
C GLN A 108 6.83 -1.05 -1.39
N ILE A 109 5.83 -1.92 -1.55
CA ILE A 109 6.03 -3.30 -1.98
C ILE A 109 5.76 -3.36 -3.49
N VAL A 110 6.74 -3.86 -4.24
CA VAL A 110 6.64 -4.15 -5.67
C VAL A 110 6.55 -5.67 -5.82
N HIS A 111 5.49 -6.12 -6.48
CA HIS A 111 5.20 -7.55 -6.65
C HIS A 111 5.85 -8.09 -7.91
N ASP A 112 5.68 -7.40 -9.03
CA ASP A 112 6.29 -7.70 -10.31
C ASP A 112 6.32 -6.45 -11.19
N LEU A 113 7.02 -6.52 -12.33
CA LEU A 113 7.02 -5.51 -13.38
C LEU A 113 6.45 -6.06 -14.69
N SER A 114 5.63 -7.12 -14.63
CA SER A 114 5.09 -7.80 -15.82
C SER A 114 4.26 -6.85 -16.70
N PHE A 115 3.56 -5.90 -16.06
CA PHE A 115 2.81 -4.83 -16.75
C PHE A 115 3.68 -3.91 -17.61
N LEU A 116 4.99 -3.84 -17.36
CA LEU A 116 5.96 -3.06 -18.13
C LEU A 116 6.72 -3.93 -19.14
N LEU A 117 7.12 -5.13 -18.73
CA LEU A 117 8.00 -6.01 -19.51
C LEU A 117 7.25 -6.84 -20.55
N SER A 118 6.00 -7.18 -20.27
CA SER A 118 5.16 -7.99 -21.15
C SER A 118 3.72 -7.44 -21.21
N PRO A 119 3.54 -6.16 -21.61
CA PRO A 119 2.26 -5.45 -21.54
C PRO A 119 1.14 -6.14 -22.35
N GLU A 120 1.47 -6.91 -23.38
CA GLU A 120 0.52 -7.66 -24.20
C GLU A 120 -0.33 -8.68 -23.42
N PHE A 121 0.11 -9.09 -22.23
CA PHE A 121 -0.64 -10.00 -21.35
C PHE A 121 -1.50 -9.28 -20.30
N HIS A 122 -1.51 -7.94 -20.31
CA HIS A 122 -2.22 -7.13 -19.32
C HIS A 122 -3.35 -6.32 -19.94
N HIS A 123 -4.40 -6.10 -19.14
CA HIS A 123 -5.46 -5.17 -19.54
C HIS A 123 -4.88 -3.74 -19.65
N PRO A 124 -5.29 -2.92 -20.64
CA PRO A 124 -4.81 -1.55 -20.78
C PRO A 124 -4.94 -0.71 -19.51
N ASP A 125 -6.00 -0.92 -18.73
CA ASP A 125 -6.21 -0.22 -17.45
C ASP A 125 -5.14 -0.58 -16.41
N THR A 126 -4.66 -1.83 -16.39
CA THR A 126 -3.57 -2.26 -15.50
C THR A 126 -2.28 -1.56 -15.89
N ILE A 127 -1.96 -1.52 -17.19
CA ILE A 127 -0.78 -0.81 -17.68
C ILE A 127 -0.86 0.66 -17.31
N ALA A 128 -1.99 1.32 -17.57
CA ALA A 128 -2.18 2.73 -17.25
C ALA A 128 -2.06 3.02 -15.74
N HIS A 129 -2.65 2.16 -14.89
CA HIS A 129 -2.61 2.31 -13.44
C HIS A 129 -1.18 2.23 -12.88
N HIS A 130 -0.38 1.29 -13.38
CA HIS A 130 0.94 0.99 -12.83
C HIS A 130 2.09 1.70 -13.56
N ALA A 131 2.12 1.69 -14.90
CA ALA A 131 3.24 2.18 -15.68
C ALA A 131 3.42 3.71 -15.58
N LEU A 132 2.32 4.46 -15.47
CA LEU A 132 2.37 5.92 -15.37
C LEU A 132 2.89 6.43 -14.02
N THR A 133 2.90 5.58 -13.00
CA THR A 133 3.15 5.99 -11.61
C THR A 133 4.41 5.37 -11.03
N ILE A 134 4.84 4.20 -11.51
CA ILE A 134 5.92 3.43 -10.89
C ILE A 134 7.25 4.20 -10.78
N LEU A 135 7.68 4.90 -11.83
CA LEU A 135 8.93 5.68 -11.79
C LEU A 135 8.88 6.79 -10.73
N ARG A 136 7.74 7.48 -10.64
CA ARG A 136 7.52 8.54 -9.65
C ARG A 136 7.47 7.97 -8.23
N ASP A 137 6.81 6.84 -8.06
CA ASP A 137 6.68 6.18 -6.76
C ASP A 137 8.03 5.70 -6.24
N LEU A 138 8.82 5.03 -7.09
CA LEU A 138 10.18 4.58 -6.78
C LEU A 138 11.11 5.74 -6.43
N GLY A 139 11.01 6.85 -7.18
CA GLY A 139 11.80 8.06 -6.92
C GLY A 139 11.62 8.63 -5.50
N THR A 140 10.47 8.38 -4.87
CA THR A 140 10.13 8.93 -3.54
C THR A 140 10.16 7.89 -2.41
N ASN A 141 10.51 6.63 -2.68
CA ASN A 141 10.62 5.58 -1.67
C ASN A 141 11.87 5.73 -0.81
N ALA A 142 11.75 5.69 0.51
CA ALA A 142 12.92 5.50 1.39
C ALA A 142 13.53 4.10 1.17
N ARG A 143 12.68 3.08 1.02
CA ARG A 143 13.06 1.71 0.65
C ARG A 143 11.95 1.08 -0.19
N THR A 144 12.33 0.24 -1.13
CA THR A 144 11.41 -0.60 -1.91
C THR A 144 11.57 -2.06 -1.48
N PHE A 145 10.46 -2.70 -1.15
CA PHE A 145 10.41 -4.13 -0.84
C PHE A 145 9.98 -4.91 -2.08
N CYS A 146 10.66 -6.02 -2.37
CA CYS A 146 10.34 -6.91 -3.48
C CYS A 146 9.95 -8.27 -2.93
N VAL A 147 8.92 -8.87 -3.53
CA VAL A 147 8.46 -10.22 -3.15
C VAL A 147 9.31 -11.35 -3.74
N SER A 148 10.28 -11.01 -4.61
CA SER A 148 11.18 -11.97 -5.23
C SER A 148 12.51 -11.33 -5.65
N GLN A 149 13.53 -12.17 -5.83
CA GLN A 149 14.81 -11.75 -6.41
C GLN A 149 14.66 -11.31 -7.87
N ALA A 150 13.77 -11.97 -8.63
CA ALA A 150 13.50 -11.60 -10.02
C ALA A 150 12.97 -10.16 -10.12
N THR A 151 11.98 -9.81 -9.30
CA THR A 151 11.44 -8.44 -9.24
C THR A 151 12.50 -7.41 -8.85
N ALA A 152 13.38 -7.74 -7.90
CA ALA A 152 14.49 -6.86 -7.51
C ALA A 152 15.49 -6.66 -8.66
N GLN A 153 15.80 -7.73 -9.40
CA GLN A 153 16.65 -7.66 -10.57
C GLN A 153 16.02 -6.81 -11.68
N ASP A 154 14.72 -6.94 -11.92
CA ASP A 154 14.01 -6.12 -12.90
C ASP A 154 14.05 -4.63 -12.51
N LEU A 155 13.85 -4.30 -11.24
CA LEU A 155 13.92 -2.91 -10.75
C LEU A 155 15.32 -2.29 -10.95
N THR A 156 16.37 -3.06 -10.67
CA THR A 156 17.75 -2.59 -10.86
C THR A 156 18.13 -2.49 -12.34
N THR A 157 17.68 -3.44 -13.16
CA THR A 157 18.07 -3.57 -14.57
C THR A 157 17.33 -2.59 -15.47
N TYR A 158 16.03 -2.41 -15.25
CA TYR A 158 15.17 -1.67 -16.17
C TYR A 158 14.78 -0.29 -15.66
N LEU A 159 14.78 -0.07 -14.35
CA LEU A 159 14.31 1.17 -13.72
C LEU A 159 15.42 1.87 -12.90
N ASP A 160 16.67 1.40 -12.99
CA ASP A 160 17.85 1.96 -12.32
C ASP A 160 17.69 2.20 -10.80
N VAL A 161 16.86 1.40 -10.13
CA VAL A 161 16.69 1.51 -8.68
C VAL A 161 17.96 1.01 -7.98
N PRO A 162 18.61 1.81 -7.10
CA PRO A 162 19.81 1.36 -6.40
C PRO A 162 19.56 0.12 -5.54
N ALA A 163 20.43 -0.90 -5.66
CA ALA A 163 20.28 -2.17 -4.95
C ALA A 163 20.28 -2.00 -3.42
N ASP A 164 21.00 -1.02 -2.90
CA ASP A 164 21.04 -0.67 -1.48
C ASP A 164 19.74 -0.02 -0.98
N ARG A 165 18.81 0.35 -1.87
CA ARG A 165 17.44 0.81 -1.56
C ARG A 165 16.38 -0.28 -1.71
N ILE A 166 16.78 -1.51 -2.07
CA ILE A 166 15.88 -2.64 -2.27
C ILE A 166 16.06 -3.67 -1.15
N THR A 167 14.95 -4.23 -0.67
CA THR A 167 14.96 -5.40 0.21
C THR A 167 14.07 -6.48 -0.40
N VAL A 168 14.57 -7.72 -0.46
CA VAL A 168 13.77 -8.88 -0.88
C VAL A 168 13.20 -9.55 0.37
N CYS A 169 11.90 -9.84 0.38
CA CYS A 169 11.16 -10.41 1.50
C CYS A 169 10.73 -11.85 1.22
#